data_AF-A0A2M7N598-F1
#
_entry.id   AF-A0A2M7N598-F1
#
_cell.length_a   1.000
_cell.length_b   1.000
_cell.length_c   1.000
_cell.angle_alpha   90.00
_cell.angle_beta   90.00
_cell.angle_gamma   90.00
#
_symmetry.space_group_name_H-M   'P 1'
#
loop_
_entity.id
_entity.type
_entity.pdbx_description
1 polymer ?
#
loop_
_entity_poly.entity_id
_entity_poly.type
_entity_poly.pdbx_seq_one_letter_code
_entity_poly.pdbx_strand_id
1 'polypeptide(L)'
;MFIPIISNSYCDANKDNWKNELQYFKNSAVADSLGFLLPFKGEHLLSRILPIKINSISDAEYSILEGKTDGRLKSIDFIFDAIEGVSRPLRPNDDVTFKTGTLLYRNQIIKTANIIAELLLSAKNKLKGIDIQSENNKNTVFLAWTPNDCKKIRDDLAIVLEKAGMNVVPIYDCPSKDSDFNERVNEAIKKSDCSVHILGGKVGNRQINNLPISLNQIEEAKKILTTNSDYKIFIWNNLSSFYSIEPEQQKIINDIRNNIINKMIFTNIPSPVQLVDDIRTMLASKEEKETSNDQHEVFFMYNFLDEDNADEIKEMLSDILPVEALIVGEDQSLDYGQVSVRLIKSSKLAVIFYSEAGTWAIPFVQQIWKMIGGASSRTPILFIGDKENVNNIGKAFIAPNVISKLIQKNFIPFEIKATYDNIVEGNL
;
A
#
# COMPACT_ATOMS: atom_id res chain seq x y z
N MET A 1 26.73 15.30 11.97
CA MET A 1 27.11 14.32 10.94
C MET A 1 28.42 14.74 10.33
N PHE A 2 29.16 13.80 9.76
CA PHE A 2 30.43 14.03 9.08
C PHE A 2 30.39 13.40 7.69
N ILE A 3 30.78 14.16 6.67
CA ILE A 3 30.68 13.74 5.27
C ILE A 3 32.08 13.85 4.65
N PRO A 4 32.95 12.84 4.84
CA PRO A 4 34.29 12.87 4.29
C PRO A 4 34.24 12.62 2.79
N ILE A 5 34.94 13.46 2.02
CA ILE A 5 35.19 13.23 0.61
C ILE A 5 36.40 12.29 0.52
N ILE A 6 36.14 11.01 0.32
CA ILE A 6 37.15 9.97 0.20
C ILE A 6 37.89 10.17 -1.12
N SER A 7 39.11 10.67 -0.95
CA SER A 7 40.18 10.70 -1.93
C SER A 7 41.42 10.04 -1.30
N ASN A 8 42.55 10.07 -1.99
CA ASN A 8 43.84 9.56 -1.48
C ASN A 8 44.25 10.19 -0.12
N SER A 9 43.63 11.30 0.30
CA SER A 9 43.86 11.93 1.62
C SER A 9 43.25 11.17 2.80
N TYR A 10 42.19 10.39 2.61
CA TYR A 10 41.57 9.58 3.68
C TYR A 10 42.02 8.11 3.66
N CYS A 11 42.85 7.72 2.69
CA CYS A 11 43.32 6.34 2.52
C CYS A 11 44.62 6.04 3.29
N ASP A 12 45.10 6.98 4.12
CA ASP A 12 46.30 6.85 4.94
C ASP A 12 45.99 7.25 6.38
N ALA A 13 46.06 6.28 7.29
CA ALA A 13 45.75 6.44 8.71
C ALA A 13 46.73 7.37 9.45
N ASN A 14 47.87 7.72 8.84
CA ASN A 14 48.84 8.64 9.43
C ASN A 14 48.55 10.11 9.14
N LYS A 15 47.67 10.41 8.18
CA LYS A 15 47.35 11.80 7.80
C LYS A 15 46.47 12.48 8.85
N ASP A 16 46.62 13.79 8.96
CA ASP A 16 45.88 14.61 9.93
C ASP A 16 44.36 14.52 9.73
N ASN A 17 43.88 14.51 8.49
CA ASN A 17 42.45 14.38 8.17
C ASN A 17 41.85 13.07 8.73
N TRP A 18 42.67 12.04 8.88
CA TRP A 18 42.24 10.78 9.47
C TRP A 18 42.14 10.86 10.99
N LYS A 19 43.25 11.24 11.65
CA LYS A 19 43.37 11.25 13.12
C LYS A 19 42.51 12.33 13.76
N ASN A 20 42.52 13.54 13.20
CA ASN A 20 41.96 14.73 13.84
C ASN A 20 40.55 15.07 13.35
N GLU A 21 40.09 14.54 12.21
CA GLU A 21 38.71 14.74 11.74
C GLU A 21 37.88 13.46 11.89
N LEU A 22 38.23 12.40 11.15
CA LEU A 22 37.41 11.19 11.08
C LEU A 22 37.36 10.44 12.42
N GLN A 23 38.52 10.15 13.01
CA GLN A 23 38.58 9.44 14.28
C GLN A 23 38.07 10.29 15.44
N TYR A 24 38.37 11.59 15.43
CA TYR A 24 37.82 12.54 16.41
C TYR A 24 36.29 12.59 16.36
N PHE A 25 35.70 12.72 15.17
CA PHE A 25 34.25 12.73 15.00
C PHE A 25 33.64 11.39 15.42
N LYS A 26 34.24 10.26 15.05
CA LYS A 26 33.77 8.93 15.47
C LYS A 26 33.71 8.84 16.99
N ASN A 27 34.80 9.16 17.67
CA ASN A 27 34.87 9.09 19.13
C ASN A 27 33.83 10.02 19.79
N SER A 28 33.68 11.24 19.26
CA SER A 28 32.67 12.20 19.73
C SER A 28 31.24 11.68 19.52
N ALA A 29 30.96 11.07 18.37
CA ALA A 29 29.65 10.54 18.03
C ALA A 29 29.30 9.27 18.82
N VAL A 30 30.28 8.44 19.18
CA VAL A 30 30.06 7.29 20.07
C VAL A 30 29.70 7.75 21.48
N ALA A 31 30.32 8.84 21.97
CA ALA A 31 30.14 9.33 23.32
C ALA A 31 28.90 10.23 23.52
N ASP A 32 28.30 10.75 22.45
CA ASP A 32 27.15 11.63 22.55
C ASP A 32 25.82 10.86 22.68
N SER A 33 24.76 11.56 23.07
CA SER A 33 23.41 10.99 23.29
C SER A 33 22.75 10.43 22.02
N LEU A 34 23.23 10.83 20.84
CA LEU A 34 22.76 10.31 19.57
C LEU A 34 23.39 8.96 19.23
N GLY A 35 24.59 8.68 19.74
CA GLY A 35 25.38 7.52 19.37
C GLY A 35 25.89 7.58 17.93
N PHE A 36 26.75 6.62 17.57
CA PHE A 36 27.42 6.62 16.27
C PHE A 36 26.51 6.21 15.11
N LEU A 37 25.57 5.30 15.38
CA LEU A 37 24.60 4.79 14.43
C LEU A 37 23.23 5.40 14.70
N LEU A 38 22.55 5.78 13.62
CA LEU A 38 21.17 6.23 13.66
C LEU A 38 20.29 5.25 12.85
N PRO A 39 19.01 5.09 13.24
CA PRO A 39 18.02 4.46 12.38
C PRO A 39 17.97 5.15 11.02
N PHE A 40 17.69 4.36 10.00
CA PHE A 40 17.61 4.76 8.61
C PHE A 40 16.70 3.78 7.89
N LYS A 41 15.59 4.22 7.32
CA LYS A 41 14.58 3.42 6.60
C LYS A 41 14.20 2.12 7.30
N GLY A 42 13.44 2.23 8.39
CA GLY A 42 12.99 1.09 9.19
C GLY A 42 14.09 0.58 10.12
N GLU A 43 14.43 -0.70 10.02
CA GLU A 43 15.38 -1.37 10.94
C GLU A 43 16.86 -1.18 10.57
N HIS A 44 17.19 -0.51 9.45
CA HIS A 44 18.58 -0.35 9.07
C HIS A 44 19.27 0.72 9.90
N LEU A 45 20.47 0.40 10.39
CA LEU A 45 21.35 1.38 11.02
C LEU A 45 22.33 1.94 9.99
N LEU A 46 22.48 3.25 10.00
CA LEU A 46 23.43 3.98 9.18
C LEU A 46 24.34 4.85 10.06
N SER A 47 25.62 4.91 9.69
CA SER A 47 26.59 5.73 10.42
C SER A 47 26.33 7.22 10.20
N ARG A 48 26.60 8.01 11.23
CA ARG A 48 26.69 9.48 11.14
C ARG A 48 27.92 9.97 10.36
N ILE A 49 28.79 9.05 9.93
CA ILE A 49 29.82 9.26 8.92
C ILE A 49 29.25 8.78 7.58
N LEU A 50 29.08 9.69 6.63
CA LEU A 50 28.57 9.40 5.28
C LEU A 50 29.68 9.66 4.24
N PRO A 51 30.48 8.65 3.87
CA PRO A 51 31.59 8.84 2.95
C PRO A 51 31.11 9.09 1.51
N ILE A 52 31.70 10.09 0.86
CA ILE A 52 31.50 10.37 -0.57
C ILE A 52 32.78 9.97 -1.30
N LYS A 53 32.72 9.01 -2.22
CA LYS A 53 33.89 8.53 -2.96
C LYS A 53 33.93 9.18 -4.33
N ILE A 54 35.03 9.87 -4.64
CA ILE A 54 35.21 10.56 -5.94
C ILE A 54 36.20 9.86 -6.87
N ASN A 55 36.98 8.91 -6.36
CA ASN A 55 37.93 8.08 -7.11
C ASN A 55 37.83 6.63 -6.66
N SER A 56 38.15 5.68 -7.54
CA SER A 56 38.37 4.30 -7.13
C SER A 56 39.53 4.21 -6.14
N ILE A 57 39.35 3.38 -5.12
CA ILE A 57 40.35 3.09 -4.09
C ILE A 57 40.68 1.61 -4.14
N SER A 58 41.92 1.25 -3.80
CA SER A 58 42.36 -0.15 -3.78
C SER A 58 41.75 -0.93 -2.62
N ASP A 59 41.74 -2.26 -2.73
CA ASP A 59 41.21 -3.15 -1.68
C ASP A 59 41.95 -2.99 -0.34
N ALA A 60 43.24 -2.66 -0.39
CA ALA A 60 44.04 -2.38 0.81
C ALA A 60 43.57 -1.10 1.51
N GLU A 61 43.32 -0.03 0.75
CA GLU A 61 42.79 1.24 1.28
C GLU A 61 41.36 1.06 1.80
N TYR A 62 40.55 0.27 1.10
CA TYR A 62 39.20 -0.11 1.53
C TYR A 62 39.22 -0.85 2.87
N SER A 63 40.14 -1.79 3.04
CA SER A 63 40.29 -2.55 4.29
C SER A 63 40.70 -1.68 5.48
N ILE A 64 41.55 -0.67 5.25
CA ILE A 64 41.93 0.32 6.28
C ILE A 64 40.71 1.14 6.70
N LEU A 65 39.86 1.52 5.75
CA LEU A 65 38.64 2.26 6.00
C LEU A 65 37.66 1.43 6.84
N GLU A 66 37.32 0.21 6.39
CA GLU A 66 36.35 -0.66 7.05
C GLU A 66 36.78 -1.12 8.45
N GLY A 67 38.06 -1.50 8.60
CA GLY A 67 38.62 -1.98 9.87
C GLY A 67 38.62 -0.93 10.97
N LYS A 68 38.40 0.35 10.65
CA LYS A 68 38.38 1.47 11.61
C LYS A 68 37.02 2.15 11.71
N THR A 69 36.10 1.96 10.76
CA THR A 69 34.71 2.44 10.84
C THR A 69 33.75 1.46 11.54
N ASP A 70 34.25 0.35 12.10
CA ASP A 70 33.45 -0.74 12.72
C ASP A 70 32.34 -1.27 11.82
N GLY A 71 32.68 -1.58 10.57
CA GLY A 71 31.75 -2.17 9.63
C GLY A 71 32.03 -1.79 8.19
N ARG A 72 31.20 -2.31 7.28
CA ARG A 72 31.35 -2.07 5.85
C ARG A 72 31.20 -0.59 5.49
N LEU A 73 32.07 -0.10 4.61
CA LEU A 73 32.05 1.31 4.19
C LEU A 73 30.87 1.55 3.25
N LYS A 74 29.77 2.08 3.79
CA LYS A 74 28.58 2.47 3.01
C LYS A 74 28.80 3.87 2.40
N SER A 75 29.53 3.94 1.28
CA SER A 75 29.79 5.20 0.56
C SER A 75 28.74 5.53 -0.51
N ILE A 76 28.68 6.81 -0.88
CA ILE A 76 28.01 7.27 -2.10
C ILE A 76 29.09 7.55 -3.15
N ASP A 77 28.93 6.96 -4.32
CA ASP A 77 29.94 7.00 -5.36
C ASP A 77 29.65 8.13 -6.36
N PHE A 78 30.59 9.05 -6.47
CA PHE A 78 30.69 10.10 -7.47
C PHE A 78 31.88 9.83 -8.40
N ILE A 79 31.96 8.59 -8.89
CA ILE A 79 33.01 8.15 -9.81
C ILE A 79 32.41 8.07 -11.21
N PHE A 80 33.11 8.59 -12.20
CA PHE A 80 32.78 8.36 -13.59
C PHE A 80 33.15 6.93 -13.99
N ASP A 81 32.18 6.14 -14.43
CA ASP A 81 32.31 4.71 -14.74
C ASP A 81 31.94 4.35 -16.19
N ALA A 82 31.62 5.35 -17.03
CA ALA A 82 31.13 5.11 -18.38
C ALA A 82 32.22 4.64 -19.38
N ILE A 83 33.50 4.70 -18.99
CA ILE A 83 34.64 4.24 -19.80
C ILE A 83 35.53 3.34 -18.93
N GLU A 84 35.73 2.11 -19.38
CA GLU A 84 36.61 1.14 -18.72
C GLU A 84 38.04 1.68 -18.59
N GLY A 85 38.64 1.50 -17.41
CA GLY A 85 39.99 2.01 -17.11
C GLY A 85 40.08 3.50 -16.77
N VAL A 86 38.98 4.26 -16.83
CA VAL A 86 38.96 5.68 -16.45
C VAL A 86 38.33 5.83 -15.06
N SER A 87 39.14 6.16 -14.05
CA SER A 87 38.67 6.53 -12.71
C SER A 87 38.90 8.01 -12.48
N ARG A 88 37.82 8.80 -12.48
CA ARG A 88 37.84 10.23 -12.15
C ARG A 88 36.54 10.64 -11.46
N PRO A 89 36.51 11.82 -10.83
CA PRO A 89 35.27 12.35 -10.28
C PRO A 89 34.21 12.57 -11.36
N LEU A 90 32.96 12.28 -10.98
CA LEU A 90 31.78 12.54 -11.78
C LEU A 90 31.51 14.05 -11.86
N ARG A 91 31.19 14.55 -13.05
CA ARG A 91 30.96 15.98 -13.30
C ARG A 91 29.53 16.23 -13.76
N PRO A 92 28.98 17.44 -13.58
CA PRO A 92 27.64 17.80 -14.07
C PRO A 92 27.43 17.52 -15.57
N ASN A 93 28.46 17.75 -16.39
CA ASN A 93 28.41 17.53 -17.83
C ASN A 93 28.54 16.05 -18.24
N ASP A 94 28.73 15.12 -17.30
CA ASP A 94 28.75 13.69 -17.63
C ASP A 94 27.30 13.12 -17.71
N ASP A 95 26.30 13.89 -17.24
CA ASP A 95 24.88 13.50 -17.30
C ASP A 95 24.33 13.37 -18.74
N VAL A 96 25.00 13.97 -19.73
CA VAL A 96 24.60 13.89 -21.15
C VAL A 96 24.95 12.56 -21.81
N THR A 97 25.91 11.80 -21.26
CA THR A 97 26.26 10.47 -21.77
C THR A 97 25.42 9.39 -21.08
N PHE A 98 24.12 9.36 -21.39
CA PHE A 98 23.22 8.38 -20.79
C PHE A 98 23.42 6.99 -21.43
N LYS A 99 24.01 6.06 -20.68
CA LYS A 99 23.94 4.62 -20.94
C LYS A 99 23.32 3.92 -19.74
N THR A 100 22.59 2.84 -19.96
CA THR A 100 22.02 2.05 -18.87
C THR A 100 23.13 1.61 -17.93
N GLY A 101 23.05 1.99 -16.65
CA GLY A 101 24.00 1.60 -15.60
C GLY A 101 25.06 2.65 -15.24
N THR A 102 25.18 3.78 -15.95
CA THR A 102 26.15 4.84 -15.59
C THR A 102 25.65 5.72 -14.46
N LEU A 103 26.54 6.13 -13.56
CA LEU A 103 26.21 7.09 -12.50
C LEU A 103 25.94 8.49 -13.09
N LEU A 104 24.83 9.11 -12.69
CA LEU A 104 24.50 10.49 -13.04
C LEU A 104 24.80 11.42 -11.86
N TYR A 105 25.53 12.50 -12.12
CA TYR A 105 25.96 13.49 -11.14
C TYR A 105 24.79 14.05 -10.35
N ARG A 106 23.73 14.49 -11.04
CA ARG A 106 22.53 15.01 -10.38
C ARG A 106 21.83 13.97 -9.51
N ASN A 107 21.78 12.71 -9.95
CA ASN A 107 21.17 11.64 -9.15
C ASN A 107 21.98 11.36 -7.88
N GLN A 108 23.32 11.39 -7.95
CA GLN A 108 24.15 11.20 -6.77
C GLN A 108 23.99 12.36 -5.77
N ILE A 109 23.83 13.61 -6.24
CA ILE A 109 23.47 14.74 -5.37
C ILE A 109 22.13 14.49 -4.68
N ILE A 110 21.08 14.16 -5.43
CA ILE A 110 19.74 13.93 -4.89
C ILE A 110 19.76 12.80 -3.85
N LYS A 111 20.43 11.69 -4.18
CA LYS A 111 20.62 10.55 -3.27
C LYS A 111 21.32 10.97 -1.98
N THR A 112 22.38 11.76 -2.10
CA THR A 112 23.12 12.29 -0.94
C THR A 112 22.22 13.18 -0.08
N ALA A 113 21.47 14.08 -0.69
CA ALA A 113 20.55 14.98 0.02
C ALA A 113 19.47 14.21 0.77
N ASN A 114 18.87 13.18 0.13
CA ASN A 114 17.84 12.35 0.76
C ASN A 114 18.39 11.59 1.97
N ILE A 115 19.59 11.02 1.87
CA ILE A 115 20.23 10.31 2.99
C ILE A 115 20.52 11.27 4.15
N ILE A 116 21.04 12.47 3.86
CA ILE A 116 21.30 13.51 4.87
C ILE A 116 20.00 13.92 5.57
N ALA A 117 18.94 14.20 4.81
CA ALA A 117 17.66 14.64 5.36
C ALA A 117 17.09 13.60 6.33
N GLU A 118 17.19 12.33 5.97
CA GLU A 118 16.69 11.22 6.78
C GLU A 118 17.52 10.98 8.05
N LEU A 119 18.84 11.05 7.96
CA LEU A 119 19.72 10.97 9.13
C LEU A 119 19.50 12.15 10.10
N LEU A 120 19.25 13.36 9.58
CA LEU A 120 18.90 14.52 10.40
C LEU A 120 17.56 14.35 11.10
N LEU A 121 16.56 13.80 10.41
CA LEU A 121 15.26 13.49 10.99
C LEU A 121 15.40 12.47 12.12
N SER A 122 16.17 11.40 11.88
CA SER A 122 16.44 10.36 12.87
C SER A 122 17.18 10.91 14.10
N ALA A 123 18.17 11.78 13.90
CA ALA A 123 18.84 12.47 14.99
C ALA A 123 17.87 13.36 15.79
N LYS A 124 17.03 14.14 15.11
CA LYS A 124 16.02 15.00 15.74
C LYS A 124 15.03 14.20 16.58
N ASN A 125 14.57 13.04 16.09
CA ASN A 125 13.64 12.18 16.80
C ASN A 125 14.28 11.60 18.08
N LYS A 126 15.52 11.10 17.96
CA LYS A 126 16.27 10.56 19.09
C LYS A 126 16.53 11.61 20.18
N LEU A 127 16.87 12.85 19.81
CA LEU A 127 17.05 13.95 20.77
C LEU A 127 15.76 14.35 21.50
N LYS A 128 14.60 14.13 20.88
CA LYS A 128 13.28 14.42 21.48
C LYS A 128 12.78 13.30 22.41
N GLY A 129 13.56 12.23 22.59
CA GLY A 129 13.10 11.05 23.34
C GLY A 129 11.91 10.35 22.68
N ILE A 130 11.72 10.53 21.37
CA ILE A 130 10.74 9.78 20.61
C ILE A 130 11.34 8.38 20.41
N ASP A 131 10.86 7.41 21.19
CA ASP A 131 11.20 6.00 20.98
C ASP A 131 10.78 5.60 19.56
N ILE A 132 11.76 5.18 18.76
CA ILE A 132 11.59 4.74 17.36
C ILE A 132 10.65 3.53 17.22
N GLN A 133 10.18 2.95 18.33
CA GLN A 133 9.09 1.98 18.32
C GLN A 133 7.77 2.56 17.75
N SER A 134 7.62 3.89 17.65
CA SER A 134 6.46 4.53 17.01
C SER A 134 6.58 4.76 15.49
N GLU A 135 7.67 4.33 14.82
CA GLU A 135 7.71 4.31 13.33
C GLU A 135 7.24 2.98 12.73
N ASN A 136 6.93 1.98 13.55
CA ASN A 136 6.38 0.69 13.11
C ASN A 136 4.95 0.77 12.52
N ASN A 137 4.32 1.95 12.48
CA ASN A 137 2.98 2.13 11.88
C ASN A 137 2.97 2.88 10.54
N LYS A 138 4.12 3.15 9.91
CA LYS A 138 4.12 3.72 8.55
C LYS A 138 3.91 2.61 7.52
N ASN A 139 2.74 2.60 6.87
CA ASN A 139 2.47 1.68 5.78
C ASN A 139 3.57 1.77 4.71
N THR A 140 4.16 0.64 4.36
CA THR A 140 5.16 0.50 3.30
C THR A 140 4.46 0.16 1.98
N VAL A 141 4.75 0.92 0.93
CA VAL A 141 4.14 0.82 -0.39
C VAL A 141 5.19 0.38 -1.40
N PHE A 142 4.95 -0.74 -2.06
CA PHE A 142 5.70 -1.12 -3.24
C PHE A 142 5.24 -0.29 -4.45
N LEU A 143 6.07 0.66 -4.90
CA LEU A 143 5.82 1.45 -6.09
C LEU A 143 6.57 0.85 -7.29
N ALA A 144 5.82 0.15 -8.14
CA ALA A 144 6.33 -0.60 -9.27
C ALA A 144 7.20 0.26 -10.21
N TRP A 145 8.20 -0.37 -10.84
CA TRP A 145 8.93 0.28 -11.92
C TRP A 145 8.05 0.42 -13.16
N THR A 146 8.24 1.52 -13.86
CA THR A 146 7.43 1.88 -15.03
C THR A 146 8.31 2.04 -16.27
N PRO A 147 7.72 1.97 -17.48
CA PRO A 147 8.39 2.46 -18.66
C PRO A 147 8.63 3.99 -18.59
N ASN A 148 9.42 4.49 -19.55
CA ASN A 148 9.92 5.87 -19.53
C ASN A 148 8.82 6.95 -19.61
N ASP A 149 7.68 6.63 -20.23
CA ASP A 149 6.53 7.53 -20.36
C ASP A 149 5.86 7.84 -19.01
N CYS A 150 5.93 6.91 -18.06
CA CYS A 150 5.38 7.08 -16.70
C CYS A 150 6.43 7.47 -15.65
N LYS A 151 7.72 7.56 -16.00
CA LYS A 151 8.80 7.78 -15.01
C LYS A 151 8.59 9.05 -14.18
N LYS A 152 8.27 10.18 -14.82
CA LYS A 152 8.02 11.43 -14.12
C LYS A 152 6.85 11.32 -13.13
N ILE A 153 5.73 10.74 -13.59
CA ILE A 153 4.53 10.54 -12.77
C ILE A 153 4.82 9.61 -11.58
N ARG A 154 5.65 8.58 -11.79
CA ARG A 154 6.11 7.69 -10.73
C ARG A 154 6.93 8.45 -9.68
N ASP A 155 7.88 9.28 -10.11
CA ASP A 155 8.72 10.06 -9.20
C ASP A 155 7.88 11.07 -8.41
N ASP A 156 6.93 11.74 -9.06
CA ASP A 156 5.97 12.64 -8.42
C ASP A 156 5.12 11.88 -7.39
N LEU A 157 4.58 10.70 -7.74
CA LEU A 157 3.79 9.87 -6.83
C LEU A 157 4.60 9.38 -5.63
N ALA A 158 5.87 9.00 -5.83
CA ALA A 158 6.77 8.61 -4.74
C ALA A 158 6.90 9.74 -3.70
N ILE A 159 7.13 10.98 -4.16
CA ILE A 159 7.22 12.15 -3.29
C ILE A 159 5.90 12.39 -2.53
N VAL A 160 4.76 12.22 -3.19
CA VAL A 160 3.45 12.42 -2.56
C VAL A 160 3.17 11.34 -1.50
N LEU A 161 3.49 10.07 -1.78
CA LEU A 161 3.41 8.96 -0.83
C LEU A 161 4.30 9.22 0.41
N GLU A 162 5.55 9.64 0.20
CA GLU A 162 6.48 9.95 1.29
C GLU A 162 6.00 11.14 2.13
N LYS A 163 5.47 12.19 1.50
CA LYS A 163 4.87 13.34 2.20
C LYS A 163 3.62 12.97 2.99
N ALA A 164 2.87 11.96 2.54
CA ALA A 164 1.73 11.40 3.25
C ALA A 164 2.11 10.45 4.39
N GLY A 165 3.41 10.30 4.69
CA GLY A 165 3.90 9.49 5.81
C GLY A 165 4.05 8.00 5.50
N MET A 166 3.98 7.60 4.23
CA MET A 166 4.22 6.21 3.81
C MET A 166 5.69 5.97 3.44
N ASN A 167 6.16 4.75 3.62
CA ASN A 167 7.49 4.33 3.16
C ASN A 167 7.38 3.78 1.74
N VAL A 168 8.21 4.23 0.79
CA VAL A 168 8.15 3.79 -0.60
C VAL A 168 9.33 2.89 -0.94
N VAL A 169 9.04 1.69 -1.45
CA VAL A 169 10.02 0.71 -1.94
C VAL A 169 9.70 0.33 -3.38
N PRO A 170 10.66 -0.03 -4.23
CA PRO A 170 12.10 0.02 -4.03
C PRO A 170 12.67 1.44 -4.22
N ILE A 171 13.73 1.74 -3.47
CA ILE A 171 14.41 3.06 -3.46
C ILE A 171 15.51 3.13 -4.55
N TYR A 172 15.88 1.98 -5.11
CA TYR A 172 16.90 1.85 -6.14
C TYR A 172 16.28 1.75 -7.55
N ASP A 173 17.09 2.09 -8.55
CA ASP A 173 16.73 1.98 -9.95
C ASP A 173 16.44 0.53 -10.37
N CYS A 174 15.67 0.40 -11.45
CA CYS A 174 15.31 -0.89 -12.03
C CYS A 174 16.59 -1.69 -12.43
N PRO A 175 16.83 -2.88 -11.84
CA PRO A 175 18.04 -3.67 -12.05
C PRO A 175 18.18 -4.12 -13.49
N SER A 176 19.34 -3.99 -14.14
CA SER A 176 19.49 -4.33 -15.57
C SER A 176 19.39 -5.83 -15.90
N LYS A 177 19.63 -6.72 -14.92
CA LYS A 177 19.52 -8.18 -15.08
C LYS A 177 18.16 -8.67 -14.63
N ASP A 178 17.62 -9.67 -15.32
CA ASP A 178 16.27 -10.19 -15.03
C ASP A 178 16.21 -11.07 -13.77
N SER A 179 17.29 -11.79 -13.44
CA SER A 179 17.42 -12.51 -12.16
C SER A 179 17.27 -11.56 -10.98
N ASP A 180 18.07 -10.48 -11.00
CA ASP A 180 18.14 -9.49 -9.93
C ASP A 180 16.83 -8.70 -9.85
N PHE A 181 16.17 -8.48 -10.99
CA PHE A 181 14.86 -7.85 -11.04
C PHE A 181 13.82 -8.67 -10.28
N ASN A 182 13.63 -9.95 -10.63
CA ASN A 182 12.60 -10.79 -10.01
C ASN A 182 12.84 -10.97 -8.51
N GLU A 183 14.09 -11.12 -8.10
CA GLU A 183 14.47 -11.21 -6.69
C GLU A 183 14.08 -9.93 -5.95
N ARG A 184 14.46 -8.76 -6.48
CA ARG A 184 14.18 -7.46 -5.85
C ARG A 184 12.71 -7.08 -5.84
N VAL A 185 11.95 -7.44 -6.88
CA VAL A 185 10.48 -7.29 -6.87
C VAL A 185 9.89 -8.10 -5.74
N ASN A 186 10.25 -9.39 -5.65
CA ASN A 186 9.75 -10.28 -4.62
C ASN A 186 10.12 -9.83 -3.20
N GLU A 187 11.36 -9.40 -2.99
CA GLU A 187 11.81 -8.86 -1.70
C GLU A 187 11.05 -7.59 -1.32
N ALA A 188 10.86 -6.67 -2.27
CA ALA A 188 10.18 -5.40 -2.00
C ALA A 188 8.69 -5.59 -1.75
N ILE A 189 8.02 -6.45 -2.53
CA ILE A 189 6.60 -6.80 -2.33
C ILE A 189 6.40 -7.46 -0.96
N LYS A 190 7.25 -8.42 -0.57
CA LYS A 190 7.16 -9.08 0.75
C LYS A 190 7.33 -8.15 1.93
N LYS A 191 8.09 -7.06 1.76
CA LYS A 191 8.34 -6.04 2.79
C LYS A 191 7.30 -4.91 2.78
N SER A 192 6.32 -4.95 1.89
CA SER A 192 5.33 -3.91 1.73
C SER A 192 3.95 -4.34 2.22
N ASP A 193 3.12 -3.36 2.57
CA ASP A 193 1.73 -3.52 2.99
C ASP A 193 0.77 -3.49 1.80
N CYS A 194 1.19 -2.85 0.70
CA CYS A 194 0.47 -2.83 -0.56
C CYS A 194 1.41 -2.55 -1.73
N SER A 195 0.92 -2.78 -2.95
CA SER A 195 1.61 -2.39 -4.19
C SER A 195 0.80 -1.39 -5.00
N VAL A 196 1.50 -0.46 -5.66
CA VAL A 196 0.96 0.48 -6.64
C VAL A 196 1.66 0.27 -7.98
N HIS A 197 0.85 0.01 -9.01
CA HIS A 197 1.29 -0.25 -10.38
C HIS A 197 0.73 0.82 -11.30
N ILE A 198 1.59 1.53 -12.03
CA ILE A 198 1.17 2.62 -12.93
C ILE A 198 1.10 2.10 -14.36
N LEU A 199 -0.03 2.31 -15.03
CA LEU A 199 -0.24 2.00 -16.44
C LEU A 199 -0.18 3.28 -17.27
N GLY A 200 0.73 3.27 -18.25
CA GLY A 200 0.96 4.34 -19.22
C GLY A 200 0.50 4.00 -20.62
N GLY A 201 0.89 4.86 -21.57
CA GLY A 201 0.57 4.71 -22.99
C GLY A 201 1.47 3.70 -23.74
N LYS A 202 2.59 3.27 -23.13
CA LYS A 202 3.57 2.36 -23.74
C LYS A 202 3.68 1.03 -23.00
N VAL A 203 3.96 -0.04 -23.76
CA VAL A 203 4.27 -1.37 -23.20
C VAL A 203 5.63 -1.35 -22.48
N GLY A 204 6.56 -0.55 -23.00
CA GLY A 204 7.93 -0.45 -22.52
C GLY A 204 8.88 -1.42 -23.22
N ASN A 205 10.16 -1.07 -23.23
CA ASN A 205 11.18 -1.78 -24.02
C ASN A 205 11.71 -3.04 -23.35
N ARG A 206 11.27 -3.36 -22.13
CA ARG A 206 11.77 -4.47 -21.34
C ARG A 206 10.68 -5.48 -21.05
N GLN A 207 10.94 -6.72 -21.46
CA GLN A 207 10.11 -7.88 -21.19
C GLN A 207 10.89 -8.87 -20.33
N ILE A 208 10.24 -9.44 -19.32
CA ILE A 208 10.79 -10.42 -18.40
C ILE A 208 9.90 -11.66 -18.48
N ASN A 209 10.48 -12.81 -18.81
CA ASN A 209 9.73 -14.04 -19.10
C ASN A 209 8.62 -13.83 -20.16
N ASN A 210 8.92 -13.11 -21.24
CA ASN A 210 7.98 -12.69 -22.29
C ASN A 210 6.80 -11.81 -21.83
N LEU A 211 6.84 -11.29 -20.60
CA LEU A 211 5.83 -10.35 -20.10
C LEU A 211 6.41 -8.93 -20.01
N PRO A 212 5.65 -7.90 -20.38
CA PRO A 212 6.00 -6.51 -20.09
C PRO A 212 6.30 -6.30 -18.61
N ILE A 213 7.23 -5.40 -18.29
CA ILE A 213 7.67 -5.12 -16.92
C ILE A 213 6.51 -4.79 -15.95
N SER A 214 5.49 -4.09 -16.43
CA SER A 214 4.28 -3.75 -15.67
C SER A 214 3.46 -5.00 -15.33
N LEU A 215 3.21 -5.85 -16.33
CA LEU A 215 2.48 -7.10 -16.15
C LEU A 215 3.23 -8.08 -15.24
N ASN A 216 4.54 -8.23 -15.43
CA ASN A 216 5.35 -9.13 -14.60
C ASN A 216 5.25 -8.75 -13.11
N GLN A 217 5.39 -7.47 -12.77
CA GLN A 217 5.27 -6.99 -11.38
C GLN A 217 3.84 -7.17 -10.82
N ILE A 218 2.80 -7.01 -11.63
CA ILE A 218 1.41 -7.27 -11.22
C ILE A 218 1.21 -8.76 -10.91
N GLU A 219 1.74 -9.65 -11.74
CA GLU A 219 1.65 -11.09 -11.51
C GLU A 219 2.41 -11.52 -10.25
N GLU A 220 3.61 -10.97 -10.00
CA GLU A 220 4.32 -11.21 -8.73
C GLU A 220 3.54 -10.67 -7.52
N ALA A 221 2.90 -9.50 -7.64
CA ALA A 221 2.04 -8.96 -6.59
C ALA A 221 0.81 -9.85 -6.35
N LYS A 222 0.20 -10.43 -7.39
CA LYS A 222 -0.92 -11.38 -7.22
C LYS A 222 -0.53 -12.62 -6.44
N LYS A 223 0.70 -13.11 -6.60
CA LYS A 223 1.17 -14.29 -5.86
C LYS A 223 1.14 -14.06 -4.35
N ILE A 224 1.41 -12.84 -3.87
CA ILE A 224 1.41 -12.59 -2.43
C ILE A 224 0.03 -12.69 -1.80
N LEU A 225 -1.06 -12.52 -2.57
CA LEU A 225 -2.43 -12.69 -2.07
C LEU A 225 -2.73 -14.11 -1.58
N THR A 226 -1.93 -15.10 -2.01
CA THR A 226 -2.02 -16.49 -1.49
C THR A 226 -1.45 -16.63 -0.08
N THR A 227 -0.50 -15.77 0.30
CA THR A 227 0.21 -15.81 1.58
C THR A 227 -0.25 -14.71 2.54
N ASN A 228 -0.63 -13.55 2.01
CA ASN A 228 -1.15 -12.41 2.73
C ASN A 228 -2.47 -11.96 2.08
N SER A 229 -3.59 -12.39 2.66
CA SER A 229 -4.94 -12.09 2.15
C SER A 229 -5.36 -10.62 2.32
N ASP A 230 -4.62 -9.84 3.11
CA ASP A 230 -4.94 -8.43 3.37
C ASP A 230 -4.12 -7.44 2.54
N TYR A 231 -3.11 -7.94 1.82
CA TYR A 231 -2.33 -7.17 0.88
C TYR A 231 -3.24 -6.56 -0.21
N LYS A 232 -3.08 -5.27 -0.49
CA LYS A 232 -3.85 -4.56 -1.52
C LYS A 232 -2.99 -4.27 -2.74
N ILE A 233 -3.57 -4.41 -3.93
CA ILE A 233 -2.89 -4.15 -5.20
C ILE A 233 -3.62 -3.01 -5.91
N PHE A 234 -3.00 -1.84 -5.98
CA PHE A 234 -3.53 -0.67 -6.67
C PHE A 234 -2.97 -0.62 -8.09
N ILE A 235 -3.85 -0.53 -9.08
CA ILE A 235 -3.52 -0.35 -10.49
C ILE A 235 -4.02 1.03 -10.88
N TRP A 236 -3.08 1.94 -11.09
CA TRP A 236 -3.36 3.31 -11.47
C TRP A 236 -3.21 3.49 -12.98
N ASN A 237 -4.34 3.65 -13.65
CA ASN A 237 -4.44 3.84 -15.08
C ASN A 237 -4.49 5.33 -15.43
N ASN A 238 -3.33 5.92 -15.70
CA ASN A 238 -3.21 7.36 -15.96
C ASN A 238 -3.20 7.67 -17.47
N LEU A 239 -4.19 7.17 -18.21
CA LEU A 239 -4.26 7.34 -19.66
C LEU A 239 -4.66 8.74 -20.10
N SER A 240 -5.36 9.51 -19.25
CA SER A 240 -5.79 10.88 -19.54
C SER A 240 -4.61 11.83 -19.80
N SER A 241 -3.41 11.45 -19.36
CA SER A 241 -2.18 12.21 -19.56
C SER A 241 -1.48 11.94 -20.91
N PHE A 242 -1.98 11.01 -21.73
CA PHE A 242 -1.31 10.57 -22.96
C PHE A 242 -2.15 10.82 -24.22
N TYR A 243 -1.51 11.37 -25.26
CA TYR A 243 -2.15 11.66 -26.55
C TYR A 243 -2.26 10.45 -27.49
N SER A 244 -1.46 9.41 -27.26
CA SER A 244 -1.50 8.17 -28.03
C SER A 244 -1.16 6.98 -27.15
N ILE A 245 -1.85 5.87 -27.37
CA ILE A 245 -1.68 4.60 -26.65
C ILE A 245 -1.29 3.54 -27.68
N GLU A 246 -0.26 2.77 -27.39
CA GLU A 246 0.14 1.65 -28.23
C GLU A 246 -0.98 0.58 -28.29
N PRO A 247 -1.34 0.04 -29.47
CA PRO A 247 -2.43 -0.93 -29.58
C PRO A 247 -2.24 -2.18 -28.71
N GLU A 248 -1.00 -2.61 -28.53
CA GLU A 248 -0.65 -3.72 -27.64
C GLU A 248 -0.85 -3.35 -26.17
N GLN A 249 -0.46 -2.14 -25.77
CA GLN A 249 -0.69 -1.64 -24.42
C GLN A 249 -2.19 -1.53 -24.11
N GLN A 250 -3.00 -1.12 -25.08
CA GLN A 250 -4.46 -1.08 -24.92
C GLN A 250 -5.05 -2.47 -24.64
N LYS A 251 -4.53 -3.52 -25.29
CA LYS A 251 -4.94 -4.91 -25.01
C LYS A 251 -4.55 -5.31 -23.59
N ILE A 252 -3.31 -5.05 -23.20
CA ILE A 252 -2.81 -5.33 -21.85
C ILE A 252 -3.68 -4.67 -20.77
N ILE A 253 -4.02 -3.40 -20.96
CA ILE A 253 -4.87 -2.66 -20.00
C ILE A 253 -6.26 -3.27 -19.91
N ASN A 254 -6.86 -3.64 -21.05
CA ASN A 254 -8.16 -4.30 -21.09
C ASN A 254 -8.10 -5.69 -20.41
N ASP A 255 -7.03 -6.45 -20.64
CA ASP A 255 -6.84 -7.77 -20.02
C ASP A 255 -6.68 -7.65 -18.51
N ILE A 256 -5.90 -6.68 -18.01
CA ILE A 256 -5.78 -6.40 -16.58
C ILE A 256 -7.16 -6.02 -16.01
N ARG A 257 -7.89 -5.14 -16.69
CA ARG A 257 -9.22 -4.67 -16.25
C ARG A 257 -10.25 -5.80 -16.19
N ASN A 258 -10.19 -6.74 -17.12
CA ASN A 258 -11.12 -7.88 -17.17
C ASN A 258 -10.75 -9.00 -16.19
N ASN A 259 -9.50 -9.03 -15.69
CA ASN A 259 -8.98 -10.05 -14.78
C ASN A 259 -8.63 -9.49 -13.39
N ILE A 260 -9.39 -8.49 -12.93
CA ILE A 260 -9.27 -7.96 -11.57
C ILE A 260 -9.80 -9.03 -10.59
N ILE A 261 -8.98 -9.38 -9.60
CA ILE A 261 -9.35 -10.30 -8.51
C ILE A 261 -9.56 -9.53 -7.20
N ASN A 262 -10.09 -10.22 -6.17
CA ASN A 262 -10.31 -9.63 -4.85
C ASN A 262 -9.02 -8.94 -4.33
N LYS A 263 -9.17 -7.77 -3.68
CA LYS A 263 -8.07 -6.91 -3.19
C LYS A 263 -7.24 -6.18 -4.27
N MET A 264 -7.58 -6.31 -5.55
CA MET A 264 -7.09 -5.42 -6.60
C MET A 264 -8.02 -4.22 -6.79
N ILE A 265 -7.46 -3.01 -6.86
CA ILE A 265 -8.18 -1.76 -7.08
C ILE A 265 -7.68 -1.16 -8.38
N PHE A 266 -8.55 -1.02 -9.38
CA PHE A 266 -8.23 -0.35 -10.63
C PHE A 266 -8.83 1.05 -10.62
N THR A 267 -8.00 2.08 -10.80
CA THR A 267 -8.42 3.48 -10.71
C THR A 267 -7.91 4.32 -11.89
N ASN A 268 -8.72 5.30 -12.31
CA ASN A 268 -8.39 6.25 -13.38
C ASN A 268 -8.24 7.68 -12.84
N ILE A 269 -8.00 7.83 -11.54
CA ILE A 269 -7.91 9.14 -10.88
C ILE A 269 -6.82 9.99 -11.56
N PRO A 270 -7.07 11.27 -11.88
CA PRO A 270 -6.09 12.10 -12.58
C PRO A 270 -4.98 12.61 -11.65
N SER A 271 -5.23 12.67 -10.34
CA SER A 271 -4.34 13.29 -9.36
C SER A 271 -3.58 12.26 -8.51
N PRO A 272 -2.23 12.32 -8.46
CA PRO A 272 -1.45 11.51 -7.52
C PRO A 272 -1.86 11.75 -6.05
N VAL A 273 -2.25 12.96 -5.69
CA VAL A 273 -2.66 13.32 -4.31
C VAL A 273 -3.93 12.57 -3.91
N GLN A 274 -4.94 12.59 -4.80
CA GLN A 274 -6.19 11.90 -4.55
C GLN A 274 -6.00 10.38 -4.50
N LEU A 275 -5.14 9.83 -5.37
CA LEU A 275 -4.77 8.42 -5.29
C LEU A 275 -4.12 8.07 -3.93
N VAL A 276 -3.25 8.93 -3.43
CA VAL A 276 -2.55 8.73 -2.15
C VAL A 276 -3.50 8.81 -0.97
N ASP A 277 -4.49 9.71 -1.01
CA ASP A 277 -5.56 9.77 0.00
C ASP A 277 -6.45 8.52 -0.03
N ASP A 278 -6.80 8.01 -1.22
CA ASP A 278 -7.54 6.76 -1.36
C ASP A 278 -6.75 5.57 -0.83
N ILE A 279 -5.46 5.48 -1.17
CA ILE A 279 -4.55 4.45 -0.66
C ILE A 279 -4.50 4.55 0.87
N ARG A 280 -4.30 5.75 1.41
CA ARG A 280 -4.23 5.96 2.86
C ARG A 280 -5.52 5.55 3.54
N THR A 281 -6.69 5.93 3.02
CA THR A 281 -7.99 5.54 3.56
C THR A 281 -8.20 4.03 3.51
N MET A 282 -7.89 3.42 2.36
CA MET A 282 -7.99 1.98 2.19
C MET A 282 -6.97 1.21 3.04
N LEU A 283 -5.82 1.77 3.37
CA LEU A 283 -4.86 1.17 4.28
C LEU A 283 -5.15 1.48 5.74
N ALA A 284 -5.73 2.64 6.07
CA ALA A 284 -6.17 3.05 7.41
C ALA A 284 -7.37 2.23 7.90
N SER A 285 -8.07 1.53 7.01
CA SER A 285 -8.92 0.39 7.44
C SER A 285 -8.15 -0.74 8.14
N LYS A 286 -6.80 -0.65 8.27
CA LYS A 286 -5.98 -1.40 9.23
C LYS A 286 -6.11 -0.88 10.68
N GLU A 287 -6.36 0.41 10.90
CA GLU A 287 -6.32 1.04 12.24
C GLU A 287 -7.69 1.07 12.96
N GLU A 288 -8.78 0.68 12.30
CA GLU A 288 -10.05 0.31 12.99
C GLU A 288 -10.15 -1.19 13.26
N LYS A 289 -9.02 -1.88 13.37
CA LYS A 289 -8.97 -3.29 13.81
C LYS A 289 -7.95 -3.48 14.92
N GLU A 290 -8.18 -2.79 16.04
CA GLU A 290 -7.92 -3.29 17.41
C GLU A 290 -8.41 -2.26 18.45
N THR A 291 -9.68 -1.84 18.35
CA THR A 291 -10.43 -1.26 19.50
C THR A 291 -11.92 -1.55 19.44
N SER A 292 -12.30 -2.77 19.09
CA SER A 292 -13.38 -3.51 19.73
C SER A 292 -13.31 -4.94 19.19
N ASN A 293 -13.22 -5.90 20.10
CA ASN A 293 -13.35 -7.31 19.75
C ASN A 293 -14.84 -7.65 19.69
N ASP A 294 -15.63 -6.85 18.97
CA ASP A 294 -17.06 -7.12 18.79
C ASP A 294 -17.19 -7.98 17.54
N GLN A 295 -17.17 -9.29 17.76
CA GLN A 295 -17.69 -10.23 16.78
C GLN A 295 -19.18 -9.91 16.56
N HIS A 296 -19.49 -9.10 15.55
CA HIS A 296 -20.89 -8.87 15.17
C HIS A 296 -21.43 -10.15 14.53
N GLU A 297 -22.48 -10.70 15.12
CA GLU A 297 -23.09 -11.94 14.67
C GLU A 297 -24.13 -11.67 13.58
N VAL A 298 -24.84 -10.54 13.69
CA VAL A 298 -25.86 -10.08 12.75
C VAL A 298 -25.48 -8.71 12.20
N PHE A 299 -25.53 -8.58 10.88
CA PHE A 299 -25.38 -7.29 10.20
C PHE A 299 -26.73 -6.84 9.64
N PHE A 300 -27.24 -5.70 10.12
CA PHE A 300 -28.58 -5.18 9.89
C PHE A 300 -28.54 -3.94 8.98
N MET A 301 -29.15 -4.02 7.81
CA MET A 301 -29.08 -3.02 6.76
C MET A 301 -30.48 -2.49 6.43
N TYR A 302 -30.64 -1.18 6.36
CA TYR A 302 -31.91 -0.54 6.05
C TYR A 302 -31.70 0.80 5.35
N ASN A 303 -32.75 1.36 4.77
CA ASN A 303 -32.71 2.67 4.15
C ASN A 303 -32.91 3.78 5.18
N PHE A 304 -32.39 5.00 4.95
CA PHE A 304 -32.65 6.14 5.83
C PHE A 304 -34.16 6.46 6.00
N LEU A 305 -34.99 6.13 5.00
CA LEU A 305 -36.46 6.26 5.11
C LEU A 305 -37.09 5.31 6.14
N ASP A 306 -36.37 4.27 6.54
CA ASP A 306 -36.82 3.23 7.46
C ASP A 306 -36.18 3.36 8.85
N GLU A 307 -35.42 4.43 9.12
CA GLU A 307 -34.61 4.61 10.32
C GLU A 307 -35.39 4.42 11.62
N ASP A 308 -36.50 5.15 11.80
CA ASP A 308 -37.34 5.04 13.00
C ASP A 308 -37.83 3.60 13.27
N ASN A 309 -38.22 2.89 12.21
CA ASN A 309 -38.71 1.52 12.31
C ASN A 309 -37.58 0.52 12.58
N ALA A 310 -36.42 0.77 12.00
CA ALA A 310 -35.25 -0.07 12.10
C ALA A 310 -34.56 0.07 13.46
N ASP A 311 -34.52 1.27 14.02
CA ASP A 311 -33.91 1.54 15.32
C ASP A 311 -34.66 0.84 16.45
N GLU A 312 -36.00 0.81 16.41
CA GLU A 312 -36.82 0.05 17.36
C GLU A 312 -36.50 -1.46 17.31
N ILE A 313 -36.37 -2.03 16.10
CA ILE A 313 -36.00 -3.44 15.90
C ILE A 313 -34.57 -3.69 16.39
N LYS A 314 -33.65 -2.78 16.09
CA LYS A 314 -32.23 -2.86 16.48
C LYS A 314 -32.09 -2.82 17.99
N GLU A 315 -32.79 -1.94 18.69
CA GLU A 315 -32.78 -1.85 20.15
C GLU A 315 -33.22 -3.18 20.76
N MET A 316 -34.34 -3.75 20.29
CA MET A 316 -34.83 -5.06 20.76
C MET A 316 -33.85 -6.21 20.49
N LEU A 317 -33.12 -6.18 19.39
CA LEU A 317 -32.15 -7.23 19.03
C LEU A 317 -30.83 -7.08 19.77
N SER A 318 -30.39 -5.85 20.03
CA SER A 318 -29.07 -5.56 20.64
C SER A 318 -28.96 -6.09 22.06
N ASP A 319 -30.09 -6.27 22.75
CA ASP A 319 -30.16 -6.90 24.07
C ASP A 319 -29.87 -8.42 24.04
N ILE A 320 -29.98 -9.05 22.87
CA ILE A 320 -29.98 -10.52 22.72
C ILE A 320 -28.85 -11.00 21.80
N LEU A 321 -28.46 -10.18 20.81
CA LEU A 321 -27.46 -10.49 19.80
C LEU A 321 -26.57 -9.26 19.55
N PRO A 322 -25.26 -9.46 19.27
CA PRO A 322 -24.41 -8.36 18.83
C PRO A 322 -24.77 -7.99 17.38
N VAL A 323 -25.50 -6.87 17.24
CA VAL A 323 -25.98 -6.35 15.96
C VAL A 323 -25.16 -5.14 15.53
N GLU A 324 -24.63 -5.20 14.31
CA GLU A 324 -24.05 -4.03 13.63
C GLU A 324 -25.04 -3.49 12.60
N ALA A 325 -25.25 -2.18 12.53
CA ALA A 325 -26.25 -1.58 11.66
C ALA A 325 -25.64 -0.64 10.60
N LEU A 326 -26.19 -0.65 9.38
CA LEU A 326 -25.84 0.29 8.31
C LEU A 326 -27.09 0.96 7.74
N ILE A 327 -27.13 2.29 7.83
CA ILE A 327 -28.16 3.13 7.22
C ILE A 327 -27.74 3.50 5.80
N VAL A 328 -28.55 3.15 4.81
CA VAL A 328 -28.26 3.38 3.39
C VAL A 328 -29.00 4.61 2.88
N GLY A 329 -28.23 5.57 2.35
CA GLY A 329 -28.74 6.77 1.66
C GLY A 329 -28.58 8.08 2.42
N GLU A 330 -28.00 8.06 3.62
CA GLU A 330 -27.72 9.25 4.42
C GLU A 330 -26.47 10.03 3.93
N ASP A 331 -25.39 9.30 3.63
CA ASP A 331 -24.12 9.83 3.12
C ASP A 331 -23.91 9.48 1.64
N GLN A 332 -23.86 10.49 0.76
CA GLN A 332 -23.65 10.30 -0.69
C GLN A 332 -22.19 9.96 -1.05
N SER A 333 -21.25 10.11 -0.11
CA SER A 333 -19.83 9.82 -0.31
C SER A 333 -19.44 8.37 0.03
N LEU A 334 -20.33 7.64 0.70
CA LEU A 334 -20.11 6.26 1.14
C LEU A 334 -20.44 5.25 0.01
N ASP A 335 -19.50 4.36 -0.32
CA ASP A 335 -19.78 3.20 -1.18
C ASP A 335 -20.46 2.10 -0.35
N TYR A 336 -21.79 2.22 -0.20
CA TYR A 336 -22.61 1.25 0.55
C TYR A 336 -22.43 -0.18 0.07
N GLY A 337 -22.13 -0.40 -1.22
CA GLY A 337 -21.91 -1.75 -1.75
C GLY A 337 -20.65 -2.39 -1.18
N GLN A 338 -19.53 -1.67 -1.18
CA GLN A 338 -18.26 -2.18 -0.65
C GLN A 338 -18.29 -2.36 0.87
N VAL A 339 -18.87 -1.39 1.59
CA VAL A 339 -19.04 -1.48 3.05
C VAL A 339 -19.91 -2.68 3.41
N SER A 340 -21.05 -2.86 2.73
CA SER A 340 -21.94 -3.99 2.96
C SER A 340 -21.25 -5.33 2.70
N VAL A 341 -20.52 -5.47 1.59
CA VAL A 341 -19.82 -6.72 1.27
C VAL A 341 -18.78 -7.08 2.33
N ARG A 342 -18.06 -6.08 2.86
CA ARG A 342 -17.08 -6.29 3.92
C ARG A 342 -17.74 -6.80 5.20
N LEU A 343 -18.82 -6.15 5.63
CA LEU A 343 -19.51 -6.47 6.90
C LEU A 343 -20.32 -7.77 6.82
N ILE A 344 -20.92 -8.08 5.66
CA ILE A 344 -21.60 -9.36 5.42
C ILE A 344 -20.61 -10.53 5.57
N LYS A 345 -19.40 -10.40 5.01
CA LYS A 345 -18.38 -11.47 5.08
C LYS A 345 -17.84 -11.73 6.49
N SER A 346 -17.95 -10.76 7.39
CA SER A 346 -17.56 -10.93 8.80
C SER A 346 -18.70 -11.34 9.72
N SER A 347 -19.94 -11.41 9.20
CA SER A 347 -21.14 -11.71 9.98
C SER A 347 -21.65 -13.12 9.69
N LYS A 348 -22.37 -13.72 10.64
CA LYS A 348 -23.01 -15.03 10.47
C LYS A 348 -24.34 -14.92 9.72
N LEU A 349 -25.04 -13.80 9.88
CA LEU A 349 -26.28 -13.48 9.19
C LEU A 349 -26.26 -12.02 8.71
N ALA A 350 -26.65 -11.80 7.46
CA ALA A 350 -26.94 -10.47 6.94
C ALA A 350 -28.45 -10.27 6.86
N VAL A 351 -28.96 -9.14 7.33
CA VAL A 351 -30.37 -8.80 7.32
C VAL A 351 -30.55 -7.52 6.52
N ILE A 352 -31.41 -7.55 5.51
CA ILE A 352 -31.83 -6.36 4.78
C ILE A 352 -33.30 -6.14 5.10
N PHE A 353 -33.56 -5.07 5.85
CA PHE A 353 -34.88 -4.66 6.31
C PHE A 353 -35.47 -3.57 5.42
N TYR A 354 -36.78 -3.60 5.23
CA TYR A 354 -37.53 -2.53 4.58
C TYR A 354 -38.94 -2.38 5.14
N SER A 355 -39.39 -1.14 5.35
CA SER A 355 -40.77 -0.80 5.70
C SER A 355 -41.39 0.10 4.64
N GLU A 356 -40.98 1.36 4.58
CA GLU A 356 -41.35 2.33 3.56
C GLU A 356 -40.48 2.20 2.29
N ALA A 357 -39.22 1.77 2.43
CA ALA A 357 -38.26 1.73 1.31
C ALA A 357 -38.27 0.45 0.48
N GLY A 358 -39.39 -0.29 0.41
CA GLY A 358 -39.39 -1.59 -0.29
C GLY A 358 -39.07 -1.52 -1.80
N THR A 359 -39.33 -0.39 -2.46
CA THR A 359 -38.96 -0.20 -3.88
C THR A 359 -37.45 -0.11 -4.08
N TRP A 360 -36.71 0.38 -3.08
CA TRP A 360 -35.25 0.38 -3.04
C TRP A 360 -34.69 -0.98 -2.65
N ALA A 361 -35.36 -1.69 -1.73
CA ALA A 361 -34.84 -2.90 -1.12
C ALA A 361 -34.56 -4.02 -2.13
N ILE A 362 -35.41 -4.18 -3.15
CA ILE A 362 -35.26 -5.22 -4.19
C ILE A 362 -34.01 -5.03 -5.06
N PRO A 363 -33.80 -3.89 -5.75
CA PRO A 363 -32.58 -3.69 -6.53
C PRO A 363 -31.33 -3.70 -5.65
N PHE A 364 -31.45 -3.26 -4.39
CA PHE A 364 -30.35 -3.29 -3.44
C PHE A 364 -29.93 -4.72 -3.05
N VAL A 365 -30.87 -5.58 -2.62
CA VAL A 365 -30.53 -6.99 -2.28
C VAL A 365 -29.99 -7.74 -3.50
N GLN A 366 -30.53 -7.46 -4.71
CA GLN A 366 -30.01 -8.03 -5.95
C GLN A 366 -28.55 -7.64 -6.21
N GLN A 367 -28.21 -6.37 -5.99
CA GLN A 367 -26.85 -5.87 -6.15
C GLN A 367 -25.92 -6.50 -5.10
N ILE A 368 -26.30 -6.45 -3.83
CA ILE A 368 -25.51 -7.01 -2.72
C ILE A 368 -25.27 -8.50 -2.92
N TRP A 369 -26.31 -9.27 -3.24
CA TRP A 369 -26.21 -10.71 -3.50
C TRP A 369 -25.18 -11.03 -4.58
N LYS A 370 -25.16 -10.27 -5.68
CA LYS A 370 -24.15 -10.41 -6.74
C LYS A 370 -22.74 -10.09 -6.23
N MET A 371 -22.59 -9.01 -5.45
CA MET A 371 -21.29 -8.55 -4.96
C MET A 371 -20.66 -9.48 -3.92
N ILE A 372 -21.47 -10.18 -3.12
CA ILE A 372 -20.96 -11.15 -2.12
C ILE A 372 -20.65 -12.54 -2.71
N GLY A 373 -20.82 -12.73 -4.02
CA GLY A 373 -20.51 -13.98 -4.71
C GLY A 373 -21.71 -14.86 -5.04
N GLY A 374 -22.93 -14.33 -4.90
CA GLY A 374 -24.18 -15.00 -5.26
C GLY A 374 -24.36 -16.33 -4.54
N ALA A 375 -24.57 -17.40 -5.30
CA ALA A 375 -24.76 -18.74 -4.77
C ALA A 375 -23.55 -19.29 -4.00
N SER A 376 -22.36 -18.73 -4.19
CA SER A 376 -21.13 -19.13 -3.51
C SER A 376 -20.89 -18.37 -2.19
N SER A 377 -21.76 -17.42 -1.83
CA SER A 377 -21.66 -16.71 -0.56
C SER A 377 -21.84 -17.66 0.61
N ARG A 378 -20.97 -17.57 1.62
CA ARG A 378 -21.06 -18.34 2.87
C ARG A 378 -22.06 -17.74 3.86
N THR A 379 -22.31 -16.44 3.77
CA THR A 379 -23.23 -15.74 4.67
C THR A 379 -24.61 -15.66 4.02
N PRO A 380 -25.66 -16.21 4.65
CA PRO A 380 -27.04 -16.07 4.19
C PRO A 380 -27.54 -14.63 4.34
N ILE A 381 -28.42 -14.22 3.43
CA ILE A 381 -29.17 -12.96 3.52
C ILE A 381 -30.61 -13.25 3.94
N LEU A 382 -31.05 -12.68 5.06
CA LEU A 382 -32.46 -12.54 5.41
C LEU A 382 -32.98 -11.21 4.84
N PHE A 383 -33.78 -11.31 3.78
CA PHE A 383 -34.47 -10.18 3.17
C PHE A 383 -35.87 -10.07 3.78
N ILE A 384 -36.08 -9.13 4.70
CA ILE A 384 -37.27 -9.07 5.54
C ILE A 384 -38.00 -7.73 5.43
N GLY A 385 -39.31 -7.78 5.17
CA GLY A 385 -40.14 -6.59 5.04
C GLY A 385 -41.25 -6.52 6.08
N ASP A 386 -41.70 -5.29 6.36
CA ASP A 386 -42.92 -5.05 7.12
C ASP A 386 -44.18 -5.28 6.24
N LYS A 387 -45.04 -6.17 6.72
CA LYS A 387 -46.32 -6.54 6.11
C LYS A 387 -47.41 -5.49 6.33
N GLU A 388 -47.29 -4.62 7.35
CA GLU A 388 -48.29 -3.59 7.63
C GLU A 388 -48.36 -2.55 6.50
N ASN A 389 -47.25 -2.32 5.80
CA ASN A 389 -47.22 -1.50 4.60
C ASN A 389 -47.71 -2.28 3.38
N VAL A 390 -48.89 -1.93 2.87
CA VAL A 390 -49.53 -2.56 1.70
C VAL A 390 -48.65 -2.51 0.45
N ASN A 391 -47.78 -1.49 0.32
CA ASN A 391 -46.87 -1.36 -0.81
C ASN A 391 -45.78 -2.43 -0.84
N ASN A 392 -45.60 -3.21 0.23
CA ASN A 392 -44.62 -4.28 0.30
C ASN A 392 -45.14 -5.65 -0.13
N ILE A 393 -46.46 -5.77 -0.35
CA ILE A 393 -47.06 -7.02 -0.79
C ILE A 393 -46.46 -7.42 -2.15
N GLY A 394 -45.96 -8.65 -2.23
CA GLY A 394 -45.34 -9.20 -3.43
C GLY A 394 -43.87 -8.79 -3.65
N LYS A 395 -43.30 -7.94 -2.79
CA LYS A 395 -41.85 -7.69 -2.79
C LYS A 395 -41.15 -8.86 -2.12
N ALA A 396 -40.52 -9.70 -2.91
CA ALA A 396 -39.67 -10.79 -2.46
C ALA A 396 -38.51 -10.98 -3.44
N PHE A 397 -37.36 -11.40 -2.93
CA PHE A 397 -36.21 -11.73 -3.76
C PHE A 397 -35.83 -13.21 -3.61
N ILE A 398 -35.96 -13.95 -4.70
CA ILE A 398 -35.69 -15.39 -4.73
C ILE A 398 -34.31 -15.60 -5.35
N ALA A 399 -33.36 -16.02 -4.52
CA ALA A 399 -32.02 -16.40 -4.95
C ALA A 399 -31.41 -17.43 -3.98
N PRO A 400 -30.41 -18.21 -4.41
CA PRO A 400 -29.67 -19.12 -3.52
C PRO A 400 -29.09 -18.38 -2.32
N ASN A 401 -29.20 -18.99 -1.15
CA ASN A 401 -28.73 -18.43 0.13
C ASN A 401 -29.39 -17.08 0.52
N VAL A 402 -30.62 -16.84 0.04
CA VAL A 402 -31.47 -15.72 0.43
C VAL A 402 -32.80 -16.23 0.99
N ILE A 403 -33.14 -15.79 2.18
CA ILE A 403 -34.41 -16.07 2.87
C ILE A 403 -35.26 -14.81 2.77
N SER A 404 -36.32 -14.82 1.98
CA SER A 404 -37.25 -13.69 1.87
C SER A 404 -38.47 -13.87 2.76
N LYS A 405 -38.78 -12.90 3.62
CA LYS A 405 -39.97 -12.92 4.50
C LYS A 405 -40.69 -11.57 4.54
N LEU A 406 -42.01 -11.62 4.65
CA LEU A 406 -42.86 -10.45 4.83
C LEU A 406 -43.78 -10.71 6.04
N ILE A 407 -43.52 -10.05 7.17
CA ILE A 407 -44.21 -10.31 8.43
C ILE A 407 -44.59 -9.00 9.14
N GLN A 408 -45.47 -9.06 10.14
CA GLN A 408 -45.85 -7.85 10.89
C GLN A 408 -44.64 -7.34 11.68
N LYS A 409 -44.46 -6.01 11.72
CA LYS A 409 -43.32 -5.33 12.35
C LYS A 409 -42.93 -5.91 13.71
N ASN A 410 -43.91 -6.10 14.60
CA ASN A 410 -43.67 -6.60 15.97
C ASN A 410 -43.04 -8.01 16.04
N PHE A 411 -43.11 -8.79 14.97
CA PHE A 411 -42.51 -10.13 14.90
C PHE A 411 -41.14 -10.18 14.21
N ILE A 412 -40.68 -9.07 13.62
CA ILE A 412 -39.40 -8.99 12.90
C ILE A 412 -38.19 -9.33 13.78
N PRO A 413 -38.03 -8.81 15.01
CA PRO A 413 -36.93 -9.18 15.88
C PRO A 413 -36.87 -10.69 16.16
N PHE A 414 -38.02 -11.31 16.45
CA PHE A 414 -38.12 -12.74 16.73
C PHE A 414 -37.74 -13.60 15.52
N GLU A 415 -38.12 -13.17 14.32
CA GLU A 415 -37.80 -13.87 13.08
C GLU A 415 -36.30 -13.78 12.73
N ILE A 416 -35.68 -12.62 12.95
CA ILE A 416 -34.23 -12.45 12.79
C ILE A 416 -33.49 -13.40 13.74
N LYS A 417 -33.91 -13.46 15.01
CA LYS A 417 -33.34 -14.36 16.01
C LYS A 417 -33.52 -15.84 15.65
N ALA A 418 -34.73 -16.24 15.27
CA ALA A 418 -35.01 -17.62 14.86
C ALA A 418 -34.19 -18.03 13.63
N THR A 419 -34.04 -17.14 12.64
CA THR A 419 -33.21 -17.39 11.46
C THR A 419 -31.74 -17.55 11.85
N TYR A 420 -31.25 -16.68 12.72
CA TYR A 420 -29.89 -16.73 13.24
C TYR A 420 -29.59 -18.07 13.96
N ASP A 421 -30.47 -18.49 14.86
CA ASP A 421 -30.29 -19.73 15.64
C ASP A 421 -30.25 -20.96 14.71
N ASN A 422 -31.12 -21.01 13.70
CA ASN A 422 -31.10 -22.08 12.70
C ASN A 422 -29.78 -22.15 11.92
N ILE A 423 -29.14 -21.01 11.64
CA ILE A 423 -27.83 -20.96 10.96
C ILE A 423 -26.74 -21.49 11.88
N VAL A 424 -26.73 -21.09 13.16
CA VAL A 424 -25.73 -21.53 14.13
C VAL A 424 -25.84 -23.02 14.42
N GLU A 425 -27.06 -23.57 14.45
CA GLU A 425 -27.31 -24.99 14.67
C GLU A 425 -27.08 -25.85 13.41
N GLY A 426 -26.88 -25.24 12.24
CA GLY A 426 -26.65 -25.96 10.97
C GLY A 426 -27.91 -26.57 10.36
N ASN A 427 -29.08 -26.01 10.67
CA ASN A 427 -30.40 -26.51 10.23
C ASN A 427 -30.88 -25.91 8.89
N LEU A 428 -30.05 -25.10 8.21
CA LEU A 428 -30.36 -24.36 6.98
C LEU A 428 -29.42 -24.69 5.82
#